data_AF-A0A1L7WF02-F1
#
_entry.id   AF-A0A1L7WF02-F1
#
_cell.length_a   1.000
_cell.length_b   1.000
_cell.length_c   1.000
_cell.angle_alpha   90.00
_cell.angle_beta   90.00
_cell.angle_gamma   90.00
#
_symmetry.space_group_name_H-M   'P 1'
#
loop_
_entity.id
_entity.type
_entity.pdbx_description
1 polymer ?
#
loop_
_entity_poly.entity_id
_entity_poly.type
_entity_poly.pdbx_seq_one_letter_code
_entity_poly.pdbx_strand_id
1 'polypeptide(L)'
;MATEGSFQAISTTDDLVSLPAFHAIIWTGFSLCVLAFTVRLYIRYACFHRLLIDDYLMILSLALLLANNIQDQLCLKYIYPLESVSNGLVAPGPDFLDNTRKGIRGFGIASLFTCIGIWLIKLNFIFFFKRLGTQLTAYLVFWWVVLCATVAGGAVSLGLVQYQCLFGPIEDIMTTCSSPPVMEKTYTFFKISCIVDVITDALSKI
;
A
#
# COMPACT_ATOMS: atom_id res chain seq x y z
N MET A 1 41.92 11.74 -7.69
CA MET A 1 41.28 13.06 -7.68
C MET A 1 39.80 12.78 -7.47
N ALA A 2 39.33 12.94 -6.24
CA ALA A 2 37.98 12.59 -5.83
C ALA A 2 37.01 13.64 -6.38
N THR A 3 36.06 13.22 -7.22
CA THR A 3 34.92 14.06 -7.60
C THR A 3 33.88 13.95 -6.50
N GLU A 4 33.70 15.06 -5.78
CA GLU A 4 32.70 15.31 -4.77
C GLU A 4 31.31 14.95 -5.31
N GLY A 5 30.74 13.85 -4.81
CA GLY A 5 29.35 13.49 -5.04
C GLY A 5 28.47 14.43 -4.25
N SER A 6 28.00 15.50 -4.88
CA SER A 6 26.96 16.36 -4.33
C SER A 6 25.69 15.52 -4.13
N PHE A 7 25.41 15.18 -2.87
CA PHE A 7 24.12 14.69 -2.41
C PHE A 7 23.09 15.78 -2.71
N GLN A 8 22.38 15.68 -3.85
CA GLN A 8 21.21 16.51 -4.07
C GLN A 8 20.09 15.96 -3.19
N ALA A 9 19.96 16.54 -2.00
CA ALA A 9 18.75 16.45 -1.22
C ALA A 9 17.59 16.87 -2.13
N ILE A 10 16.63 15.99 -2.31
CA ILE A 10 15.35 16.35 -2.91
C ILE A 10 14.71 17.32 -1.92
N SER A 11 14.91 18.62 -2.13
CA SER A 11 14.32 19.66 -1.29
C SER A 11 12.83 19.72 -1.61
N THR A 12 12.03 19.05 -0.80
CA THR A 12 10.58 19.24 -0.73
C THR A 12 10.36 20.66 -0.19
N THR A 13 10.22 21.62 -1.11
CA THR A 13 10.10 23.06 -0.83
C THR A 13 8.67 23.44 -0.41
N ASP A 14 7.76 22.47 -0.36
CA ASP A 14 6.38 22.67 0.09
C ASP A 14 6.27 22.39 1.59
N ASP A 15 5.56 23.25 2.32
CA ASP A 15 5.22 23.06 3.74
C ASP A 15 4.69 21.62 3.93
N LEU A 16 5.50 20.77 4.60
CA LEU A 16 5.09 19.41 4.90
C LEU A 16 3.73 19.46 5.60
N VAL A 17 2.77 18.65 5.10
CA VAL A 17 1.46 18.50 5.73
C VAL A 17 1.68 18.30 7.22
N SER A 18 0.97 19.06 8.06
CA SER A 18 1.18 18.95 9.50
C SER A 18 0.87 17.52 9.96
N LEU A 19 1.70 16.98 10.86
CA LEU A 19 1.50 15.66 11.47
C LEU A 19 0.04 15.42 11.93
N PRO A 20 -0.64 16.36 12.62
CA PRO A 20 -2.03 16.16 13.00
C PRO A 20 -2.99 16.10 11.80
N ALA A 21 -2.75 16.87 10.72
CA ALA A 21 -3.57 16.80 9.52
C ALA A 21 -3.43 15.43 8.82
N PHE A 22 -2.22 14.90 8.71
CA PHE A 22 -1.98 13.57 8.16
C PHE A 22 -2.70 12.48 8.96
N HIS A 23 -2.61 12.55 10.29
CA HIS A 23 -3.32 11.64 11.20
C HIS A 23 -4.84 11.71 11.02
N ALA A 24 -5.39 12.92 10.91
CA ALA A 24 -6.81 13.13 10.68
C ALA A 24 -7.29 12.52 9.35
N ILE A 25 -6.52 12.66 8.27
CA ILE A 25 -6.86 12.09 6.96
C ILE A 25 -6.91 10.56 7.01
N ILE A 26 -5.93 9.92 7.64
CA ILE A 26 -5.88 8.46 7.76
C ILE A 26 -7.09 7.92 8.53
N TRP A 27 -7.38 8.47 9.71
CA TRP A 27 -8.48 7.98 10.54
C TRP A 27 -9.86 8.30 9.99
N THR A 28 -10.02 9.43 9.29
CA THR A 28 -11.27 9.74 8.61
C THR A 28 -11.52 8.77 7.46
N GLY A 29 -10.50 8.48 6.65
CA GLY A 29 -10.56 7.44 5.62
C GLY A 29 -10.91 6.06 6.19
N PHE A 30 -10.24 5.65 7.27
CA PHE A 30 -10.54 4.40 7.96
C PHE A 30 -11.98 4.34 8.48
N SER A 31 -12.45 5.40 9.12
CA SER A 31 -13.81 5.49 9.67
C SER A 31 -14.87 5.37 8.56
N LEU A 32 -14.62 6.00 7.42
CA LEU A 32 -15.47 5.87 6.24
C LEU A 32 -15.53 4.43 5.72
N CYS A 33 -14.38 3.73 5.67
CA CYS A 33 -14.33 2.31 5.30
C CYS A 33 -15.11 1.42 6.29
N VAL A 34 -14.97 1.65 7.60
CA VAL A 34 -15.72 0.92 8.64
C VAL A 34 -17.21 1.16 8.50
N LEU A 35 -17.64 2.40 8.24
CA LEU A 35 -19.04 2.74 8.02
C LEU A 35 -19.61 2.00 6.81
N ALA A 36 -18.93 2.08 5.66
CA ALA A 36 -19.35 1.39 4.44
C ALA A 36 -19.44 -0.13 4.62
N PHE A 37 -18.46 -0.71 5.33
CA PHE A 37 -18.46 -2.14 5.66
C PHE A 37 -19.63 -2.52 6.59
N THR A 38 -19.90 -1.71 7.60
CA THR A 38 -21.00 -1.95 8.56
C THR A 38 -22.35 -1.90 7.86
N VAL A 39 -22.57 -0.92 6.97
CA VAL A 39 -23.78 -0.84 6.14
C VAL A 39 -23.91 -2.09 5.25
N ARG A 40 -22.81 -2.53 4.62
CA ARG A 40 -22.79 -3.74 3.80
C ARG A 40 -23.14 -5.00 4.60
N LEU A 41 -22.59 -5.16 5.80
CA LEU A 41 -22.93 -6.26 6.70
C LEU A 41 -24.39 -6.21 7.14
N TYR A 42 -24.88 -5.03 7.51
CA TYR A 42 -26.27 -4.83 7.94
C TYR A 42 -27.26 -5.27 6.84
N ILE A 43 -27.07 -4.80 5.60
CA ILE A 43 -27.91 -5.19 4.46
C ILE A 43 -27.86 -6.71 4.24
N ARG A 44 -26.66 -7.32 4.31
CA ARG A 44 -26.52 -8.77 4.13
C ARG A 44 -27.20 -9.56 5.23
N TYR A 45 -27.05 -9.14 6.49
CA TYR A 45 -27.68 -9.78 7.62
C TYR A 45 -29.21 -9.68 7.54
N ALA A 46 -29.72 -8.48 7.24
CA ALA A 46 -31.15 -8.23 7.10
C ALA A 46 -31.80 -8.98 5.93
N CYS A 47 -31.13 -9.08 4.77
CA CYS A 47 -31.70 -9.70 3.57
C CYS A 47 -31.42 -11.21 3.45
N PHE A 48 -30.24 -11.70 3.86
CA PHE A 48 -29.79 -13.07 3.56
C PHE A 48 -29.57 -13.95 4.80
N HIS A 49 -29.48 -13.37 6.01
CA HIS A 49 -29.28 -14.09 7.29
C HIS A 49 -28.08 -15.08 7.32
N ARG A 50 -27.12 -14.95 6.39
CA ARG A 50 -25.92 -15.80 6.29
C ARG A 50 -24.69 -14.97 5.94
N LEU A 51 -23.60 -15.23 6.66
CA LEU A 51 -22.26 -14.71 6.37
C LEU A 51 -21.61 -15.55 5.27
N LEU A 52 -21.07 -14.89 4.25
CA LEU A 52 -20.39 -15.55 3.14
C LEU A 52 -18.87 -15.48 3.31
N ILE A 53 -18.15 -16.35 2.59
CA ILE A 53 -16.68 -16.32 2.50
C ILE A 53 -16.18 -14.92 2.12
N ASP A 54 -16.91 -14.21 1.26
CA ASP A 54 -16.66 -12.81 0.92
C ASP A 54 -16.53 -11.93 2.17
N ASP A 55 -17.43 -12.06 3.15
CA ASP A 55 -17.43 -11.21 4.34
C ASP A 55 -16.18 -11.42 5.18
N TYR A 56 -15.65 -12.65 5.24
CA TYR A 56 -14.37 -12.94 5.91
C TYR A 56 -13.17 -12.29 5.22
N LEU A 57 -13.12 -12.29 3.88
CA LEU A 57 -12.07 -11.59 3.12
C LEU A 57 -12.10 -10.08 3.36
N MET A 58 -13.30 -9.52 3.49
CA MET A 58 -13.47 -8.09 3.77
C MET A 58 -13.06 -7.74 5.21
N ILE A 59 -13.41 -8.57 6.19
CA ILE A 59 -12.94 -8.41 7.59
C ILE A 59 -11.42 -8.47 7.65
N LEU A 60 -10.80 -9.42 6.96
CA LEU A 60 -9.35 -9.53 6.89
C LEU A 60 -8.72 -8.29 6.27
N SER A 61 -9.28 -7.77 5.17
CA SER A 61 -8.81 -6.53 4.58
C SER A 61 -8.94 -5.34 5.52
N LEU A 62 -10.04 -5.24 6.27
CA LEU A 62 -10.25 -4.16 7.24
C LEU A 62 -9.25 -4.26 8.41
N ALA A 63 -8.94 -5.48 8.86
CA ALA A 63 -7.93 -5.73 9.88
C ALA A 63 -6.52 -5.35 9.40
N LEU A 64 -6.17 -5.66 8.15
CA LEU A 64 -4.90 -5.23 7.53
C LEU A 64 -4.82 -3.71 7.39
N LEU A 65 -5.92 -3.05 7.01
CA LEU A 65 -5.98 -1.60 6.96
C LEU A 65 -5.79 -0.96 8.35
N LEU A 66 -6.41 -1.54 9.38
CA LEU A 66 -6.21 -1.08 10.77
C LEU A 66 -4.74 -1.26 11.20
N ALA A 67 -4.14 -2.43 10.92
CA ALA A 67 -2.74 -2.69 11.23
C ALA A 67 -1.81 -1.70 10.50
N ASN A 68 -2.11 -1.38 9.24
CA ASN A 68 -1.40 -0.36 8.48
C ASN A 68 -1.50 1.01 9.14
N ASN A 69 -2.69 1.46 9.53
CA ASN A 69 -2.89 2.77 10.15
C ASN A 69 -2.17 2.90 11.50
N ILE A 70 -2.10 1.81 12.28
CA ILE A 70 -1.34 1.77 13.54
C ILE A 70 0.16 1.84 13.24
N GLN A 71 0.63 1.07 12.26
CA GLN A 71 2.02 1.07 11.85
C GLN A 71 2.46 2.44 11.34
N ASP A 72 1.63 3.11 10.54
CA ASP A 72 1.91 4.45 10.01
C ASP A 72 2.04 5.47 11.15
N GLN A 73 1.18 5.41 12.17
CA GLN A 73 1.31 6.25 13.37
C GLN A 73 2.64 6.09 14.09
N LEU A 74 3.12 4.84 14.19
CA LEU A 74 4.40 4.55 14.82
C LEU A 74 5.57 5.01 13.92
N CYS A 75 5.46 4.83 12.60
CA CYS A 75 6.51 5.15 11.64
C CYS A 75 6.68 6.65 11.40
N LEU A 76 5.60 7.43 11.42
CA LEU A 76 5.61 8.89 11.24
C LEU A 76 6.54 9.60 12.25
N LYS A 77 6.65 9.05 13.47
CA LYS A 77 7.56 9.55 14.50
C LYS A 77 9.03 9.52 14.07
N TYR A 78 9.40 8.60 13.19
CA TYR A 78 10.77 8.44 12.69
C TYR A 78 11.02 9.16 11.36
N ILE A 79 9.97 9.36 10.55
CA ILE A 79 10.10 9.96 9.21
C ILE A 79 10.15 11.49 9.26
N TYR A 80 9.34 12.17 10.09
CA TYR A 80 9.38 13.65 10.16
C TYR A 80 10.75 14.23 10.55
N PRO A 81 11.49 13.64 11.52
CA PRO A 81 12.86 14.06 11.81
C PRO A 81 13.86 13.72 10.70
N LEU A 82 13.59 12.69 9.90
CA LEU A 82 14.43 12.34 8.75
C LEU A 82 14.36 13.43 7.68
N GLU A 83 13.15 13.90 7.37
CA GLU A 83 12.90 14.96 6.39
C GLU A 83 13.55 16.28 6.80
N SER A 84 13.50 16.64 8.09
CA SER A 84 14.16 17.87 8.56
C SER A 84 15.68 17.79 8.51
N VAL A 85 16.27 16.61 8.72
CA VAL A 85 17.71 16.37 8.54
C VAL A 85 18.08 16.37 7.05
N SER A 86 17.26 15.74 6.19
CA SER A 86 17.44 15.71 4.73
C SER A 86 17.42 17.12 4.12
N ASN A 87 16.52 17.97 4.60
CA ASN A 87 16.42 19.37 4.20
C ASN A 87 17.50 20.28 4.84
N GLY A 88 18.44 19.71 5.60
CA GLY A 88 19.54 20.44 6.23
C GLY A 88 19.13 21.37 7.38
N LEU A 89 17.91 21.22 7.91
CA LEU A 89 17.36 22.07 8.98
C LEU A 89 17.89 21.64 10.37
N VAL A 90 18.27 20.38 10.54
CA VAL A 90 18.73 19.81 11.82
C VAL A 90 19.91 18.87 11.59
N ALA A 91 20.92 18.89 12.47
CA ALA A 91 22.04 17.95 12.40
C ALA A 91 21.62 16.53 12.81
N PRO A 92 22.11 15.47 12.14
CA PRO A 92 21.77 14.09 12.48
C PRO A 92 22.28 13.72 13.88
N GLY A 93 21.37 13.24 14.74
CA GLY A 93 21.71 12.72 16.07
C GLY A 93 22.43 11.36 16.02
N PRO A 94 23.02 10.90 17.14
CA PRO A 94 23.77 9.63 17.19
C PRO A 94 22.91 8.39 16.87
N ASP A 95 21.60 8.43 17.17
CA ASP A 95 20.66 7.32 16.91
C ASP A 95 19.94 7.43 15.55
N PHE A 96 20.34 8.38 14.69
CA PHE A 96 19.64 8.68 13.44
C PHE A 96 19.58 7.49 12.48
N LEU A 97 20.69 6.76 12.32
CA LEU A 97 20.75 5.61 11.41
C LEU A 97 19.84 4.46 11.86
N ASP A 98 19.81 4.14 13.15
CA ASP A 98 18.98 3.05 13.67
C ASP A 98 17.48 3.39 13.60
N ASN A 99 17.12 4.65 13.86
CA ASN A 99 15.76 5.15 13.69
C ASN A 99 15.31 5.15 12.22
N THR A 100 16.21 5.54 11.31
CA THR A 100 15.97 5.50 9.86
C THR A 100 15.72 4.07 9.38
N ARG A 101 16.53 3.11 9.85
CA ARG A 101 16.35 1.69 9.55
C ARG A 101 14.98 1.17 9.96
N LYS A 102 14.55 1.51 11.18
CA LYS A 102 13.23 1.13 11.72
C LYS A 102 12.11 1.77 10.89
N GLY A 103 12.28 3.03 10.49
CA GLY A 103 11.35 3.74 9.60
C GLY A 103 11.20 3.07 8.23
N ILE A 104 12.31 2.78 7.54
CA ILE A 104 12.31 2.15 6.21
C ILE A 104 11.69 0.75 6.25
N ARG A 105 12.06 -0.06 7.26
CA ARG A 105 11.45 -1.38 7.46
C ARG A 105 9.95 -1.27 7.75
N GLY A 106 9.57 -0.29 8.57
CA GLY A 106 8.19 -0.04 8.93
C GLY A 106 7.35 0.36 7.72
N PHE A 107 7.87 1.26 6.87
CA PHE A 107 7.27 1.63 5.58
C PHE A 107 7.13 0.42 4.65
N GLY A 108 8.12 -0.47 4.63
CA GLY A 108 8.05 -1.68 3.85
C GLY A 108 6.93 -2.62 4.25
N ILE A 109 6.77 -2.81 5.57
CA ILE A 109 5.67 -3.62 6.13
C ILE A 109 4.32 -2.97 5.80
N ALA A 110 4.20 -1.64 5.93
CA ALA A 110 2.99 -0.90 5.57
C ALA A 110 2.63 -1.06 4.08
N SER A 111 3.62 -0.96 3.19
CA SER A 111 3.43 -1.19 1.75
C SER A 111 2.91 -2.61 1.46
N LEU A 112 3.42 -3.63 2.16
CA LEU A 112 2.94 -5.01 2.04
C LEU A 112 1.49 -5.15 2.54
N PHE A 113 1.14 -4.57 3.69
CA PHE A 113 -0.24 -4.60 4.20
C PHE A 113 -1.21 -3.93 3.24
N THR A 114 -0.82 -2.80 2.65
CA THR A 114 -1.65 -2.11 1.66
C THR A 114 -1.81 -2.94 0.38
N CYS A 115 -0.72 -3.51 -0.13
CA CYS A 115 -0.76 -4.35 -1.33
C CYS A 115 -1.65 -5.58 -1.13
N ILE A 116 -1.48 -6.31 -0.02
CA ILE A 116 -2.31 -7.48 0.31
C ILE A 116 -3.76 -7.06 0.57
N GLY A 117 -4.00 -5.95 1.27
CA GLY A 117 -5.34 -5.43 1.54
C GLY A 117 -6.11 -5.12 0.27
N ILE A 118 -5.52 -4.37 -0.66
CA ILE A 118 -6.12 -4.08 -1.98
C ILE A 118 -6.41 -5.39 -2.72
N TRP A 119 -5.46 -6.33 -2.71
CA TRP A 119 -5.62 -7.60 -3.39
C TRP A 119 -6.81 -8.42 -2.85
N LEU A 120 -7.00 -8.44 -1.52
CA LEU A 120 -8.15 -9.10 -0.88
C LEU A 120 -9.49 -8.43 -1.24
N ILE A 121 -9.53 -7.11 -1.33
CA ILE A 121 -10.73 -6.36 -1.76
C ILE A 121 -11.10 -6.73 -3.20
N LYS A 122 -10.13 -6.83 -4.10
CA LYS A 122 -10.38 -7.24 -5.50
C LYS A 122 -10.94 -8.65 -5.58
N LEU A 123 -10.33 -9.59 -4.85
CA LEU A 123 -10.82 -10.96 -4.77
C LEU A 123 -12.25 -11.02 -4.23
N ASN A 124 -12.57 -10.20 -3.22
CA ASN A 124 -13.92 -10.08 -2.68
C ASN A 124 -14.95 -9.68 -3.75
N PHE A 125 -14.63 -8.70 -4.61
CA PHE A 125 -15.52 -8.30 -5.71
C PHE A 125 -15.67 -9.41 -6.74
N ILE A 126 -14.58 -10.07 -7.15
CA ILE A 126 -14.60 -11.16 -8.13
C ILE A 126 -15.48 -12.32 -7.65
N PHE A 127 -15.37 -12.73 -6.38
CA PHE A 127 -16.23 -13.78 -5.82
C PHE A 127 -17.69 -13.34 -5.70
N PHE A 128 -17.94 -12.08 -5.33
CA PHE A 128 -19.28 -11.52 -5.29
C PHE A 128 -19.96 -11.55 -6.66
N PHE A 129 -19.26 -11.11 -7.72
CA PHE A 129 -19.80 -11.11 -9.08
C PHE A 129 -19.99 -12.53 -9.64
N LYS A 130 -19.10 -13.48 -9.29
CA LYS A 130 -19.29 -14.92 -9.61
C LYS A 130 -20.67 -15.40 -9.21
N ARG A 131 -21.09 -15.05 -7.98
CA ARG A 131 -22.34 -15.51 -7.39
C ARG A 131 -23.55 -14.91 -8.10
N LEU A 132 -23.44 -13.67 -8.61
CA LEU A 132 -24.52 -12.99 -9.32
C LEU A 132 -24.68 -13.53 -10.76
N GLY A 133 -23.58 -13.90 -11.42
CA GLY A 133 -23.57 -14.33 -12.82
C GLY A 133 -23.57 -15.85 -13.08
N THR A 134 -23.85 -16.69 -12.07
CA THR A 134 -23.77 -18.17 -12.18
C THR A 134 -24.64 -18.79 -13.27
N GLN A 135 -25.64 -18.06 -13.78
CA GLN A 135 -26.59 -18.53 -14.80
C GLN A 135 -26.02 -18.49 -16.24
N LEU A 136 -24.88 -17.81 -16.47
CA LEU A 136 -24.28 -17.65 -17.79
C LEU A 136 -22.94 -18.40 -17.87
N THR A 137 -22.84 -19.44 -18.70
CA THR A 137 -21.62 -20.22 -18.87
C THR A 137 -20.47 -19.43 -19.50
N ALA A 138 -20.77 -18.52 -20.45
CA ALA A 138 -19.78 -17.61 -21.03
C ALA A 138 -19.17 -16.67 -19.96
N TYR A 139 -19.99 -16.25 -19.00
CA TYR A 139 -19.56 -15.42 -17.88
C TYR A 139 -18.59 -16.17 -16.95
N LEU A 140 -18.79 -17.48 -16.73
CA LEU A 140 -17.88 -18.29 -15.92
C LEU A 140 -16.48 -18.43 -16.56
N VAL A 141 -16.39 -18.50 -17.89
CA VAL A 141 -15.08 -18.53 -18.58
C VAL A 141 -14.37 -17.18 -18.42
N PHE A 142 -15.08 -16.07 -18.64
CA PHE A 142 -14.54 -14.73 -18.44
C PHE A 142 -14.08 -14.52 -16.99
N TRP A 143 -14.85 -15.01 -16.02
CA TRP A 143 -14.53 -14.94 -14.60
C TRP A 143 -13.17 -15.57 -14.26
N TRP A 144 -12.84 -16.74 -14.84
CA TRP A 144 -11.53 -17.37 -14.64
C TRP A 144 -10.38 -16.53 -15.21
N VAL A 145 -10.59 -15.89 -16.37
CA VAL A 145 -9.59 -14.99 -16.96
C VAL A 145 -9.33 -13.79 -16.05
N VAL A 146 -10.40 -13.15 -15.56
CA VAL A 146 -10.29 -12.00 -14.63
C VAL A 146 -9.58 -12.42 -13.35
N LEU A 147 -9.96 -13.55 -12.76
CA LEU A 147 -9.33 -14.06 -11.54
C LEU A 147 -7.83 -14.30 -11.74
N CYS A 148 -7.44 -14.97 -12.82
CA CYS A 148 -6.04 -15.21 -13.13
C CYS A 148 -5.27 -13.90 -13.35
N ALA A 149 -5.86 -12.93 -14.05
CA ALA A 149 -5.24 -11.62 -14.27
C ALA A 149 -5.04 -10.86 -12.95
N THR A 150 -6.02 -10.86 -12.05
CA THR A 150 -5.93 -10.20 -10.74
C THR A 150 -4.92 -10.89 -9.82
N VAL A 151 -4.86 -12.23 -9.83
CA VAL A 151 -3.87 -12.99 -9.05
C VAL A 151 -2.47 -12.75 -9.58
N ALA A 152 -2.27 -12.79 -10.90
CA ALA A 152 -0.99 -12.52 -11.52
C ALA A 152 -0.53 -11.07 -11.29
N GLY A 153 -1.44 -10.09 -11.41
CA GLY A 153 -1.16 -8.69 -11.13
C GLY A 153 -0.69 -8.49 -9.69
N GLY A 154 -1.43 -8.99 -8.71
CA GLY A 154 -1.03 -8.91 -7.30
C GLY A 154 0.31 -9.59 -7.01
N ALA A 155 0.57 -10.77 -7.60
CA ALA A 155 1.83 -11.46 -7.46
C ALA A 155 3.01 -10.69 -8.07
N VAL A 156 2.82 -10.06 -9.22
CA VAL A 156 3.82 -9.19 -9.87
C VAL A 156 4.08 -7.96 -9.01
N SER A 157 3.03 -7.30 -8.49
CA SER A 157 3.19 -6.14 -7.61
C SER A 157 3.96 -6.48 -6.34
N LEU A 158 3.74 -7.65 -5.73
CA LEU A 158 4.54 -8.14 -4.60
C LEU A 158 5.98 -8.48 -5.00
N GLY A 159 6.18 -9.13 -6.14
CA GLY A 159 7.51 -9.51 -6.63
C GLY A 159 8.39 -8.33 -7.05
N LEU A 160 7.79 -7.22 -7.47
CA LEU A 160 8.48 -5.98 -7.85
C LEU A 160 8.92 -5.14 -6.65
N VAL A 161 8.44 -5.47 -5.43
CA VAL A 161 8.92 -4.82 -4.21
C VAL A 161 10.41 -5.12 -4.05
N GLN A 162 11.23 -4.08 -4.01
CA GLN A 162 12.67 -4.21 -3.80
C GLN A 162 12.96 -4.52 -2.33
N TYR A 163 12.81 -5.79 -1.93
CA TYR A 163 13.01 -6.24 -0.55
C TYR A 163 14.41 -5.90 0.00
N GLN A 164 15.42 -5.83 -0.86
CA GLN A 164 16.78 -5.40 -0.49
C GLN A 164 16.81 -3.95 0.00
N CYS A 165 16.05 -3.07 -0.64
CA CYS A 165 15.93 -1.66 -0.25
C CYS A 165 15.07 -1.42 1.00
N LEU A 166 14.33 -2.44 1.44
CA LEU A 166 13.39 -2.37 2.56
C LEU A 166 13.92 -3.06 3.82
N PHE A 167 14.52 -4.24 3.67
CA PHE A 167 14.95 -5.09 4.78
C PHE A 167 16.47 -5.25 4.88
N GLY A 168 17.22 -4.79 3.86
CA GLY A 168 18.67 -4.86 3.78
C GLY A 168 19.43 -4.02 4.80
N PRO A 169 20.77 -4.06 4.76
CA PRO A 169 21.63 -3.21 5.57
C PRO A 169 21.52 -1.73 5.13
N ILE A 170 21.61 -0.81 6.10
CA ILE A 170 21.37 0.63 5.87
C ILE A 170 22.35 1.23 4.85
N GLU A 171 23.60 0.77 4.88
CA GLU A 171 24.67 1.28 4.00
C GLU A 171 24.36 1.03 2.52
N ASP A 172 23.86 -0.17 2.18
CA ASP A 172 23.42 -0.50 0.83
C ASP A 172 22.15 0.26 0.43
N ILE A 173 21.24 0.49 1.39
CA ILE A 173 20.01 1.25 1.14
C ILE A 173 20.34 2.70 0.76
N MET A 174 21.20 3.36 1.53
CA MET A 174 21.54 4.77 1.30
C MET A 174 22.35 4.98 0.02
N THR A 175 23.20 4.02 -0.35
CA THR A 175 24.07 4.14 -1.53
C THR A 175 23.42 3.67 -2.83
N THR A 176 22.69 2.55 -2.78
CA THR A 176 22.15 1.90 -3.98
C THR A 176 20.70 2.29 -4.22
N CYS A 177 19.87 2.31 -3.18
CA CYS A 177 18.44 2.55 -3.32
C CYS A 177 18.09 4.04 -3.45
N SER A 178 18.94 4.94 -2.93
CA SER A 178 18.82 6.38 -3.15
C SER A 178 19.31 6.82 -4.54
N SER A 179 19.87 5.89 -5.34
CA SER A 179 20.35 6.24 -6.67
C SER A 179 19.19 6.66 -7.60
N PRO A 180 19.31 7.78 -8.34
CA PRO A 180 18.28 8.26 -9.27
C PRO A 180 17.74 7.19 -10.25
N PRO A 181 18.57 6.34 -10.89
CA PRO A 181 18.05 5.37 -11.85
C PRO A 181 17.19 4.28 -11.20
N VAL A 182 17.45 3.92 -9.94
CA VAL A 182 16.64 2.92 -9.22
C VAL A 182 15.30 3.51 -8.80
N MET A 183 15.30 4.76 -8.34
CA MET A 183 14.09 5.49 -7.97
C MET A 183 13.16 5.74 -9.16
N GLU A 184 13.69 6.18 -10.30
CA GLU A 184 12.89 6.43 -11.51
C GLU A 184 12.20 5.15 -12.01
N LYS A 185 12.92 4.02 -12.00
CA LYS A 185 12.33 2.73 -12.38
C LYS A 185 11.23 2.32 -11.41
N THR A 186 11.49 2.41 -10.10
CA THR A 186 10.50 2.05 -9.07
C THR A 186 9.23 2.88 -9.21
N TYR A 187 9.37 4.19 -9.39
CA TYR A 187 8.25 5.09 -9.58
C TYR A 187 7.46 4.80 -10.87
N THR A 188 8.15 4.47 -11.96
CA THR A 188 7.52 4.05 -13.21
C THR A 188 6.73 2.76 -13.04
N PHE A 189 7.29 1.76 -12.33
CA PHE A 189 6.58 0.54 -12.00
C PHE A 189 5.34 0.79 -11.14
N PHE A 190 5.42 1.68 -10.14
CA PHE A 190 4.25 2.06 -9.36
C PHE A 190 3.14 2.65 -10.23
N LYS A 191 3.47 3.58 -11.15
CA LYS A 191 2.49 4.13 -12.10
C LYS A 191 1.84 3.04 -12.93
N ILE A 192 2.63 2.14 -13.50
CA ILE A 192 2.13 1.05 -14.33
C ILE A 192 1.24 0.11 -13.50
N SER A 193 1.65 -0.24 -12.28
CA SER A 193 0.85 -1.05 -11.36
C SER A 193 -0.49 -0.40 -11.08
N CYS A 194 -0.51 0.91 -10.78
CA CYS A 194 -1.77 1.64 -10.56
C CYS A 194 -2.68 1.61 -11.80
N ILE A 195 -2.14 1.77 -13.01
CA ILE A 195 -2.94 1.71 -14.25
C ILE A 195 -3.53 0.30 -14.44
N VAL A 196 -2.71 -0.74 -14.28
CA VAL A 196 -3.15 -2.14 -14.35
C VAL A 196 -4.19 -2.43 -13.28
N ASP A 197 -4.02 -1.85 -12.08
CA ASP A 197 -4.97 -2.01 -10.99
C ASP A 197 -6.33 -1.40 -11.31
N VAL A 198 -6.37 -0.19 -11.89
CA VAL A 198 -7.61 0.45 -12.33
C VAL A 198 -8.29 -0.35 -13.44
N ILE A 199 -7.52 -0.84 -14.42
CA ILE A 199 -8.05 -1.63 -15.53
C ILE A 199 -8.64 -2.95 -15.02
N THR A 200 -7.94 -3.66 -14.14
CA THR A 200 -8.42 -4.92 -13.56
C THR A 200 -9.64 -4.71 -12.66
N ASP A 201 -9.74 -3.57 -11.98
CA ASP A 201 -10.91 -3.20 -11.18
C ASP A 201 -12.13 -2.87 -12.04
N ALA A 202 -11.93 -2.21 -13.18
CA ALA A 202 -12.99 -1.99 -14.16
C ALA A 202 -13.45 -3.33 -14.76
N LEU A 203 -12.51 -4.18 -15.16
CA LEU A 203 -12.78 -5.50 -15.75
C LEU A 203 -13.54 -6.42 -14.79
N SER A 204 -13.20 -6.39 -13.50
CA SER A 204 -13.87 -7.24 -12.50
C SER A 204 -15.31 -6.82 -12.16
N LYS A 205 -15.76 -5.64 -12.63
CA LYS A 205 -17.10 -5.10 -12.41
C LYS A 205 -18.03 -5.21 -13.62
N ILE A 206 -17.51 -5.65 -14.77
CA ILE A 206 -18.26 -5.88 -16.02
C ILE A 206 -18.78 -7.32 -16.03
#